data_AF-A0A9E2X875-F1
#
_entry.id   AF-A0A9E2X875-F1
#
_cell.length_a   1.000
_cell.length_b   1.000
_cell.length_c   1.000
_cell.angle_alpha   90.00
_cell.angle_beta   90.00
_cell.angle_gamma   90.00
#
_symmetry.space_group_name_H-M   'P 1'
#
loop_
_entity.id
_entity.type
_entity.pdbx_description
1 polymer ?
#
loop_
_entity_poly.entity_id
_entity_poly.type
_entity_poly.pdbx_seq_one_letter_code
_entity_poly.pdbx_strand_id
1 'polypeptide(L)' 'MADTPTFGRYAEIPYDRMTPEQQEGYRSLIETRGRLPGPTKIWVHNPKLAKAAGPLGAYFRTG' A
#
# COMPACT_ATOMS: atom_id res chain seq x y z
N MET A 1 13.02 25.78 -10.63
CA MET A 1 13.45 24.63 -9.81
C MET A 1 12.49 23.50 -10.15
N ALA A 2 12.95 22.30 -10.49
CA ALA A 2 12.06 21.24 -10.97
C ALA A 2 11.19 20.71 -9.81
N ASP A 3 9.92 21.11 -9.78
CA ASP A 3 8.88 20.69 -8.82
C ASP A 3 8.34 19.27 -9.10
N THR A 4 9.19 18.33 -9.49
CA THR A 4 8.73 16.97 -9.83
C THR A 4 9.46 15.94 -8.98
N PRO A 5 8.82 15.34 -7.96
CA PRO A 5 9.39 14.17 -7.32
C PRO A 5 9.16 12.95 -8.23
N THR A 6 10.22 12.50 -8.90
CA THR A 6 10.27 11.18 -9.54
C THR A 6 10.39 10.09 -8.48
N PHE A 7 9.97 8.86 -8.85
CA PHE A 7 10.09 7.60 -8.10
C PHE A 7 11.31 7.55 -7.17
N GLY A 8 11.07 7.35 -5.87
CA GLY A 8 12.15 7.12 -4.89
C GLY A 8 11.93 7.65 -3.48
N ARG A 9 10.92 8.48 -3.22
CA ARG A 9 10.66 9.05 -1.88
C ARG A 9 9.20 8.92 -1.46
N TYR A 10 8.67 7.71 -1.51
CA TYR A 10 7.39 7.44 -0.86
C TYR A 10 7.55 7.69 0.65
N ALA A 11 6.90 8.74 1.16
CA ALA A 11 6.81 9.00 2.59
C ALA A 11 5.74 8.10 3.18
N GLU A 12 6.15 7.09 3.95
CA GLU A 12 5.21 6.20 4.60
C GLU A 12 4.35 6.96 5.62
N ILE A 13 3.06 6.65 5.67
CA ILE A 13 2.20 7.08 6.77
C ILE A 13 2.39 6.06 7.91
N PRO A 14 2.84 6.47 9.11
CA PRO A 14 2.85 5.60 10.29
C PRO A 14 1.43 5.06 10.60
N TYR A 15 1.31 3.81 11.02
CA TYR A 15 0.00 3.16 11.21
C TYR A 15 -0.92 3.90 12.19
N ASP A 16 -0.35 4.47 13.25
CA ASP A 16 -1.01 5.31 14.25
C ASP A 16 -1.51 6.65 13.70
N ARG A 17 -1.03 7.07 12.53
CA ARG A 17 -1.43 8.29 11.83
C ARG A 17 -2.32 8.05 10.61
N MET A 18 -2.67 6.80 10.32
CA MET A 18 -3.59 6.43 9.26
C MET A 18 -5.04 6.76 9.64
N THR A 19 -5.87 7.09 8.66
CA THR A 19 -7.33 7.10 8.87
C THR A 19 -7.85 5.66 9.11
N PRO A 20 -9.04 5.48 9.70
CA PRO A 20 -9.63 4.15 9.88
C PRO A 20 -9.72 3.34 8.57
N GLU A 21 -10.05 3.98 7.45
CA GLU A 21 -10.14 3.35 6.13
C GLU A 21 -8.77 2.92 5.61
N GLN A 22 -7.73 3.72 5.86
CA GLN A 22 -6.36 3.36 5.52
C GLN A 22 -5.85 2.19 6.37
N GLN A 23 -6.19 2.15 7.66
CA GLN A 23 -5.88 1.01 8.53
C GLN A 23 -6.60 -0.27 8.08
N GLU A 24 -7.85 -0.16 7.63
CA GLU A 24 -8.58 -1.28 7.04
C GLU A 24 -7.91 -1.78 5.75
N GLY A 25 -7.57 -0.86 4.84
CA GLY A 25 -6.83 -1.20 3.61
C GLY A 25 -5.46 -1.82 3.89
N TYR A 26 -4.73 -1.31 4.88
CA TYR A 26 -3.46 -1.88 5.34
C TYR A 26 -3.62 -3.30 5.86
N ARG A 27 -4.61 -3.55 6.74
CA ARG A 27 -4.89 -4.90 7.28
C ARG A 27 -5.25 -5.88 6.17
N SER A 28 -6.14 -5.49 5.26
CA SER A 28 -6.53 -6.32 4.12
C SER A 28 -5.33 -6.68 3.23
N LEU A 29 -4.39 -5.75 3.02
CA LEU A 29 -3.16 -6.02 2.29
C LEU A 29 -2.21 -6.97 3.03
N ILE A 30 -2.09 -6.84 4.35
CA ILE A 30 -1.30 -7.77 5.18
C ILE A 30 -1.90 -9.17 5.16
N GLU A 31 -3.22 -9.30 5.28
CA GLU A 31 -3.92 -10.59 5.23
C GLU A 31 -3.76 -11.29 3.88
N THR A 32 -3.90 -10.56 2.78
CA THR A 32 -3.83 -11.12 1.43
C THR A 32 -2.41 -11.40 0.94
N ARG A 33 -1.42 -10.60 1.37
CA ARG A 33 -0.06 -10.65 0.82
C ARG A 33 1.04 -10.87 1.86
N GLY A 34 0.74 -10.88 3.15
CA GLY A 34 1.77 -10.87 4.19
C GLY A 34 2.50 -9.52 4.24
N ARG A 35 3.81 -9.53 4.50
CA ARG A 35 4.58 -8.30 4.72
C ARG A 35 4.54 -7.35 3.51
N LEU A 36 4.35 -6.06 3.79
CA LEU A 36 4.38 -4.97 2.81
C LEU A 36 5.71 -4.20 2.88
N PRO A 37 6.70 -4.50 1.99
CA PRO A 37 7.95 -3.73 1.93
C PRO A 37 7.68 -2.30 1.43
N GLY A 38 8.51 -1.34 1.84
CA GLY A 38 8.25 0.11 1.74
C GLY A 38 7.53 0.61 0.48
N PRO A 39 7.97 0.27 -0.75
CA PRO A 39 7.32 0.71 -1.98
C PRO A 39 5.85 0.28 -2.11
N THR A 40 5.46 -0.85 -1.51
CA THR A 40 4.08 -1.38 -1.58
C THR A 40 3.11 -0.66 -0.65
N LYS A 41 3.61 0.09 0.34
CA LYS A 41 2.77 0.86 1.26
C LYS A 41 2.10 2.05 0.59
N ILE A 42 2.56 2.47 -0.60
CA ILE A 42 1.92 3.53 -1.40
C ILE A 42 0.43 3.24 -1.69
N TRP A 43 0.03 1.97 -1.75
CA TRP A 43 -1.36 1.61 -1.98
C TRP A 43 -2.28 2.00 -0.82
N VAL A 44 -1.74 2.14 0.39
CA VAL A 44 -2.51 2.52 1.59
C VAL A 44 -3.00 3.96 1.51
N HIS A 45 -2.37 4.82 0.70
CA HIS A 45 -2.90 6.16 0.42
C HIS A 45 -4.23 6.14 -0.31
N ASN A 46 -4.53 5.05 -1.02
CA ASN A 46 -5.81 4.85 -1.67
C ASN A 46 -6.39 3.50 -1.22
N PRO A 47 -7.20 3.48 -0.14
CA PRO A 47 -7.77 2.25 0.40
C PRO A 47 -8.55 1.40 -0.63
N LYS A 48 -9.15 2.03 -1.65
CA LYS A 48 -9.84 1.32 -2.74
C LYS A 48 -8.85 0.58 -3.63
N LEU A 49 -7.72 1.21 -3.96
CA LEU A 49 -6.63 0.58 -4.70
C LEU A 49 -6.01 -0.57 -3.90
N ALA A 50 -5.78 -0.38 -2.59
CA ALA A 50 -5.28 -1.43 -1.71
C ALA A 50 -6.16 -2.69 -1.76
N LYS A 51 -7.48 -2.53 -1.63
CA LYS A 51 -8.45 -3.63 -1.68
C LYS A 51 -8.46 -4.36 -3.03
N ALA A 52 -8.28 -3.65 -4.14
CA ALA A 52 -8.23 -4.26 -5.48
C ALA A 52 -6.90 -4.96 -5.79
N ALA A 53 -5.78 -4.34 -5.39
CA ALA A 53 -4.45 -4.80 -5.78
C ALA A 53 -3.93 -5.96 -4.91
N GLY A 54 -4.48 -6.15 -3.70
CA GLY A 54 -4.18 -7.29 -2.82
C GLY A 54 -4.47 -8.65 -3.48
N PRO A 55 -5.74 -8.94 -3.85
CA PRO A 55 -6.12 -10.19 -4.52
C PRO A 55 -5.40 -10.39 -5.86
N LEU A 56 -5.24 -9.32 -6.66
CA LEU A 56 -4.51 -9.38 -7.93
C LEU A 56 -3.06 -9.84 -7.71
N GLY A 57 -2.36 -9.23 -6.75
CA GLY A 57 -0.97 -9.61 -6.44
C GLY A 57 -0.85 -11.00 -5.82
N ALA A 58 -1.86 -11.48 -5.08
CA ALA A 58 -1.88 -12.83 -4.55
C ALA A 58 -2.02 -13.88 -5.66
N TYR A 59 -2.88 -13.63 -6.64
CA TYR A 59 -3.09 -14.53 -7.79
C TYR A 59 -1.79 -14.76 -8.60
N PHE A 60 -1.01 -13.70 -8.85
CA PHE A 60 0.23 -13.81 -9.63
C PHE A 60 1.47 -14.23 -8.82
N ARG A 61 1.35 -14.43 -7.50
CA ARG A 61 2.48 -14.84 -6.65
C ARG A 61 2.87 -16.31 -6.83
N THR A 62 1.93 -17.16 -7.23
CA THR A 62 2.12 -18.62 -7.33
C THR A 62 2.62 -19.08 -8.71
N GLY A 63 3.21 -18.18 -9.49
CA GLY A 63 3.90 -18.49 -10.75
C GLY A 63 5.33 -18.94 -10.53
#